data_AF-A0A017T755-F1
#
_entry.id   AF-A0A017T755-F1
#
_cell.length_a   1.000
_cell.length_b   1.000
_cell.length_c   1.000
_cell.angle_alpha   90.00
_cell.angle_beta   90.00
_cell.angle_gamma   90.00
#
_symmetry.space_group_name_H-M   'P 1'
#
loop_
_entity.id
_entity.type
_entity.pdbx_description
1 polymer ?
#
loop_
_entity_poly.entity_id
_entity_poly.type
_entity_poly.pdbx_seq_one_letter_code
_entity_poly.pdbx_strand_id
1 'polypeptide(L)'
;MKKMLVTCAMVFLAACSKEAGTEGTQDSAKPGSTTAAKPAAAQKGLEPGEVVVGYLQVPDDEAQCALLPVPEAEKAKFDSAKINELAGVLKAKVVTSCPTDNIVGTCKAMGMLVNYQGPKYTKETAQADCAKGMGKWLD
;
A
#
# COMPACT_ATOMS: atom_id res chain seq x y z
N MET A 1 -34.13 48.72 -2.96
CA MET A 1 -32.95 49.58 -2.74
C MET A 1 -32.24 49.19 -1.45
N LYS A 2 -31.03 48.65 -1.50
CA LYS A 2 -29.93 48.97 -0.57
C LYS A 2 -28.63 48.38 -1.14
N LYS A 3 -27.50 49.06 -0.94
CA LYS A 3 -26.16 48.72 -1.48
C LYS A 3 -25.22 48.34 -0.33
N MET A 4 -24.27 47.44 -0.60
CA MET A 4 -22.96 47.20 0.06
C MET A 4 -22.49 45.83 -0.50
N LEU A 5 -21.40 45.65 -1.25
CA LEU A 5 -20.21 46.45 -1.55
C LEU A 5 -19.24 46.62 -0.37
N VAL A 6 -18.36 45.63 -0.21
CA VAL A 6 -17.00 45.75 0.35
C VAL A 6 -16.06 44.93 -0.53
N THR A 7 -14.82 45.39 -0.70
CA THR A 7 -13.87 45.02 -1.77
C THR A 7 -12.48 44.75 -1.19
N CYS A 8 -11.59 44.13 -1.98
CA CYS A 8 -10.15 43.89 -1.73
C CYS A 8 -9.82 42.73 -0.74
N ALA A 9 -8.66 42.07 -0.84
CA ALA A 9 -7.46 42.40 -1.62
C ALA A 9 -6.89 41.21 -2.44
N MET A 10 -5.99 41.55 -3.38
CA MET A 10 -5.33 40.64 -4.32
C MET A 10 -3.95 40.16 -3.84
N VAL A 11 -3.53 38.99 -4.38
CA VAL A 11 -2.17 38.65 -4.85
C VAL A 11 -0.99 38.69 -3.86
N PHE A 12 -0.25 37.58 -3.78
CA PHE A 12 1.18 37.55 -4.14
C PHE A 12 1.59 36.20 -4.72
N LEU A 13 1.95 36.21 -6.02
CA LEU A 13 2.75 35.16 -6.67
C LEU A 13 4.22 35.53 -6.48
N ALA A 14 5.05 34.56 -6.07
CA ALA A 14 6.50 34.74 -5.99
C ALA A 14 7.19 33.63 -6.79
N ALA A 15 7.68 33.99 -7.98
CA ALA A 15 8.60 33.20 -8.78
C ALA A 15 9.77 34.10 -9.16
N CYS A 16 10.99 33.69 -8.80
CA CYS A 16 12.24 34.28 -9.27
C CYS A 16 13.29 33.16 -9.41
N SER A 17 14.17 33.28 -10.38
CA SER A 17 15.22 32.30 -10.69
C SER A 17 16.54 33.02 -10.96
N LYS A 18 17.68 32.41 -10.57
CA LYS A 18 19.04 32.56 -11.16
C LYS A 18 19.70 33.97 -11.12
N GLU A 19 21.01 34.18 -11.03
CA GLU A 19 22.21 33.46 -10.50
C GLU A 19 22.95 34.48 -9.57
N ALA A 20 24.21 34.39 -9.09
CA ALA A 20 25.35 33.48 -9.20
C ALA A 20 26.25 33.62 -7.94
N GLY A 21 27.27 32.77 -7.76
CA GLY A 21 28.29 32.95 -6.71
C GLY A 21 29.01 31.65 -6.33
N THR A 22 30.18 31.39 -6.92
CA THR A 22 31.01 30.21 -6.69
C THR A 22 32.06 30.48 -5.60
N GLU A 23 32.29 29.52 -4.69
CA GLU A 23 33.56 28.80 -4.45
C GLU A 23 33.61 28.20 -3.02
N GLY A 24 34.04 26.94 -2.84
CA GLY A 24 34.32 26.35 -1.51
C GLY A 24 33.73 24.97 -1.20
N THR A 25 34.46 23.93 -1.60
CA THR A 25 34.80 22.71 -0.81
C THR A 25 33.71 21.87 -0.09
N GLN A 26 33.52 20.67 -0.64
CA GLN A 26 33.28 19.36 0.01
C GLN A 26 32.04 19.07 0.89
N ASP A 27 31.40 17.97 0.48
CA ASP A 27 30.98 16.83 1.33
C ASP A 27 29.92 17.05 2.43
N SER A 28 28.65 16.89 2.03
CA SER A 28 27.73 15.93 2.67
C SER A 28 26.35 16.01 1.99
N ALA A 29 26.10 15.10 1.04
CA ALA A 29 24.75 14.89 0.52
C ALA A 29 23.92 14.21 1.63
N LYS A 30 23.28 15.02 2.48
CA LYS A 30 22.38 14.53 3.52
C LYS A 30 21.28 13.69 2.86
N PRO A 31 21.11 12.40 3.20
CA PRO A 31 20.23 11.52 2.45
C PRO A 31 18.79 12.03 2.42
N GLY A 32 18.11 11.81 1.29
CA GLY A 32 16.67 12.01 1.20
C GLY A 32 15.97 11.23 2.31
N SER A 33 14.87 11.80 2.83
CA SER A 33 14.08 11.19 3.90
C SER A 33 13.47 9.87 3.41
N THR A 34 14.21 8.78 3.55
CA THR A 34 13.66 7.45 3.67
C THR A 34 12.82 7.45 4.94
N THR A 35 11.53 7.74 4.78
CA THR A 35 10.53 7.30 5.75
C THR A 35 10.69 5.79 5.83
N ALA A 36 11.42 5.33 6.84
CA ALA A 36 11.70 3.92 7.02
C ALA A 36 10.37 3.20 7.01
N ALA A 37 10.19 2.26 6.07
CA ALA A 37 9.00 1.43 6.05
C ALA A 37 8.88 0.81 7.44
N LYS A 38 7.80 1.15 8.16
CA LYS A 38 7.47 0.56 9.46
C LYS A 38 7.69 -0.94 9.31
N PRO A 39 8.53 -1.59 10.15
CA PRO A 39 8.87 -2.98 9.95
C PRO A 39 7.57 -3.77 9.81
N ALA A 40 7.40 -4.42 8.66
CA ALA A 40 6.17 -5.12 8.36
C ALA A 40 5.92 -6.11 9.50
N ALA A 41 4.71 -6.06 10.07
CA ALA A 41 4.30 -7.09 11.03
C ALA A 41 4.52 -8.45 10.37
N ALA A 42 5.10 -9.41 11.11
CA ALA A 42 5.52 -10.69 10.54
C ALA A 42 4.36 -11.33 9.77
N GLN A 43 4.44 -11.29 8.43
CA GLN A 43 3.28 -11.60 7.59
C GLN A 43 3.00 -13.09 7.70
N LYS A 44 1.82 -13.41 8.22
CA LYS A 44 1.47 -14.79 8.52
C LYS A 44 1.32 -15.59 7.23
N GLY A 45 2.00 -16.75 7.17
CA GLY A 45 1.98 -17.65 6.01
C GLY A 45 2.87 -17.25 4.84
N LEU A 46 3.70 -16.21 4.99
CA LEU A 46 4.84 -15.98 4.12
C LEU A 46 5.87 -17.09 4.39
N GLU A 47 6.19 -17.90 3.39
CA GLU A 47 7.07 -19.05 3.54
C GLU A 47 8.55 -18.63 3.45
N PRO A 48 9.50 -19.39 4.04
CA PRO A 48 10.92 -19.04 3.97
C PRO A 48 11.42 -18.96 2.52
N GLY A 49 11.97 -17.81 2.14
CA GLY A 49 12.39 -17.53 0.77
C GLY A 49 11.32 -16.90 -0.13
N GLU A 50 10.10 -16.64 0.39
CA GLU A 50 9.13 -15.76 -0.27
C GLU A 50 9.36 -14.28 0.12
N VAL A 51 9.04 -13.38 -0.81
CA VAL A 51 8.97 -11.93 -0.60
C VAL A 51 7.64 -11.40 -1.12
N VAL A 52 7.10 -10.36 -0.48
CA VAL A 52 5.89 -9.68 -0.97
C VAL A 52 6.27 -8.69 -2.07
N VAL A 53 5.74 -8.88 -3.27
CA VAL A 53 5.99 -8.00 -4.44
C VAL A 53 4.90 -6.96 -4.67
N GLY A 54 3.71 -7.14 -4.09
CA GLY A 54 2.61 -6.19 -4.23
C GLY A 54 1.48 -6.40 -3.23
N TYR A 55 0.60 -5.40 -3.16
CA TYR A 55 -0.56 -5.36 -2.28
C TYR A 55 -1.80 -5.01 -3.10
N LEU A 56 -2.86 -5.78 -2.95
CA LEU A 56 -4.13 -5.65 -3.66
C LEU A 56 -5.28 -5.51 -2.66
N GLN A 57 -6.03 -4.42 -2.74
CA GLN A 57 -7.25 -4.21 -1.96
C GLN A 57 -8.47 -4.65 -2.76
N VAL A 58 -9.40 -5.38 -2.14
CA VAL A 58 -10.67 -5.77 -2.78
C VAL A 58 -11.58 -4.54 -2.83
N PRO A 59 -12.17 -4.13 -3.98
CA PRO A 59 -12.83 -2.82 -4.07
C PRO A 59 -14.13 -2.76 -3.27
N ASP A 60 -14.86 -3.87 -3.25
CA ASP A 60 -16.10 -4.03 -2.49
C ASP A 60 -15.85 -4.45 -1.03
N ASP A 61 -14.57 -4.65 -0.67
CA ASP A 61 -14.16 -5.04 0.68
C ASP A 61 -12.80 -4.47 1.10
N GLU A 62 -12.78 -3.20 1.50
CA GLU A 62 -11.56 -2.56 2.01
C GLU A 62 -11.01 -3.22 3.29
N ALA A 63 -11.81 -4.04 3.99
CA ALA A 63 -11.36 -4.82 5.15
C ALA A 63 -10.61 -6.11 4.74
N GLN A 64 -10.65 -6.50 3.47
CA GLN A 64 -9.78 -7.52 2.89
C GLN A 64 -8.65 -6.88 2.09
N CYS A 65 -7.41 -7.26 2.42
CA CYS A 65 -6.25 -6.86 1.64
C CYS A 65 -5.32 -8.05 1.40
N ALA A 66 -5.05 -8.33 0.12
CA ALA A 66 -4.24 -9.42 -0.34
C ALA A 66 -2.79 -8.97 -0.56
N LEU A 67 -1.86 -9.74 0.00
CA LEU A 67 -0.44 -9.65 -0.28
C LEU A 67 -0.08 -10.68 -1.34
N LEU A 68 0.83 -10.31 -2.24
CA LEU A 68 1.36 -11.17 -3.30
C LEU A 68 2.74 -11.71 -2.87
N PRO A 69 2.82 -12.85 -2.16
CA PRO A 69 4.09 -13.52 -1.93
C PRO A 69 4.55 -14.22 -3.21
N VAL A 70 5.85 -14.14 -3.50
CA VAL A 70 6.50 -14.91 -4.57
C VAL A 70 7.87 -15.36 -4.08
N PRO A 71 8.44 -16.47 -4.59
CA PRO A 71 9.82 -16.84 -4.31
C PRO A 71 10.78 -15.69 -4.66
N GLU A 72 11.80 -15.43 -3.84
CA GLU A 72 12.67 -14.26 -4.03
C GLU A 72 13.37 -14.28 -5.41
N ALA A 73 13.75 -15.46 -5.90
CA ALA A 73 14.32 -15.67 -7.23
C ALA A 73 13.38 -15.24 -8.38
N GLU A 74 12.07 -15.12 -8.11
CA GLU A 74 11.06 -14.74 -9.09
C GLU A 74 10.58 -13.30 -8.96
N LYS A 75 11.02 -12.54 -7.94
CA LYS A 75 10.57 -11.15 -7.71
C LYS A 75 10.74 -10.23 -8.91
N ALA A 76 11.82 -10.41 -9.67
CA ALA A 76 12.10 -9.66 -10.89
C ALA A 76 11.10 -9.93 -12.04
N LYS A 77 10.32 -11.01 -11.96
CA LYS A 77 9.24 -11.31 -12.92
C LYS A 77 7.96 -10.53 -12.63
N PHE A 78 7.80 -9.96 -11.43
CA PHE A 78 6.60 -9.27 -10.96
C PHE A 78 6.87 -7.77 -10.86
N ASP A 79 6.98 -7.12 -12.03
CA ASP A 79 7.01 -5.67 -12.12
C ASP A 79 5.63 -5.05 -11.89
N SER A 80 5.57 -3.72 -11.87
CA SER A 80 4.32 -2.99 -11.70
C SER A 80 3.31 -3.26 -12.83
N ALA A 81 3.75 -3.62 -14.04
CA ALA A 81 2.81 -3.93 -15.13
C ALA A 81 2.06 -5.23 -14.84
N LYS A 82 2.76 -6.30 -14.45
CA LYS A 82 2.12 -7.57 -14.09
C LYS A 82 1.29 -7.50 -12.81
N ILE A 83 1.70 -6.69 -11.82
CA ILE A 83 0.90 -6.47 -10.62
C ILE A 83 -0.43 -5.76 -10.98
N ASN A 84 -0.39 -4.79 -11.91
CA ASN A 84 -1.61 -4.15 -12.41
C ASN A 84 -2.46 -5.09 -13.29
N GLU A 85 -1.84 -5.97 -14.10
CA GLU A 85 -2.54 -7.00 -14.87
C GLU A 85 -3.31 -7.97 -13.94
N LEU A 86 -2.62 -8.50 -12.92
CA LEU A 86 -3.22 -9.37 -11.91
C LEU A 86 -4.33 -8.65 -11.13
N ALA A 87 -4.13 -7.38 -10.78
CA ALA A 87 -5.16 -6.55 -10.16
C ALA A 87 -6.39 -6.42 -11.08
N GLY A 88 -6.21 -6.20 -12.38
CA GLY A 88 -7.29 -6.18 -13.37
C GLY A 88 -8.08 -7.50 -13.44
N VAL A 89 -7.38 -8.64 -13.48
CA VAL A 89 -8.00 -9.98 -13.50
C VAL A 89 -8.80 -10.26 -12.22
N LEU A 90 -8.23 -9.94 -11.06
CA LEU A 90 -8.88 -10.10 -9.76
C LEU A 90 -9.93 -9.01 -9.46
N LYS A 91 -10.06 -8.02 -10.35
CA LYS A 91 -10.83 -6.77 -10.13
C LYS A 91 -10.43 -6.09 -8.81
N ALA A 92 -9.16 -6.13 -8.43
CA ALA A 92 -8.62 -5.52 -7.24
C ALA A 92 -7.93 -4.18 -7.54
N LYS A 93 -7.71 -3.38 -6.50
CA LYS A 93 -6.98 -2.10 -6.57
C LYS A 93 -5.56 -2.31 -6.05
N VAL A 94 -4.55 -1.95 -6.85
CA VAL A 94 -3.16 -1.92 -6.36
C VAL A 94 -3.02 -0.82 -5.31
N VAL A 95 -2.47 -1.17 -4.14
CA VAL A 95 -2.19 -0.23 -3.04
C VAL A 95 -0.72 -0.30 -2.63
N THR A 96 -0.24 0.72 -1.92
CA THR A 96 1.17 0.79 -1.48
C THR A 96 1.51 -0.18 -0.34
N SER A 97 0.49 -0.59 0.43
CA SER A 97 0.62 -1.45 1.60
C SER A 97 -0.76 -1.92 2.04
N CYS A 98 -0.87 -3.15 2.55
CA CYS A 98 -2.05 -3.55 3.33
C CYS A 98 -2.03 -2.94 4.74
N PRO A 99 -3.20 -2.62 5.34
CA PRO A 99 -3.31 -2.33 6.76
C PRO A 99 -2.76 -3.47 7.62
N THR A 100 -2.29 -3.13 8.82
CA THR A 100 -1.64 -4.07 9.77
C THR A 100 -2.27 -4.05 11.15
N ASP A 101 -3.14 -3.08 11.40
CA ASP A 101 -3.98 -2.93 12.57
C ASP A 101 -5.29 -3.71 12.40
N ASN A 102 -5.89 -4.12 13.52
CA ASN A 102 -7.19 -4.79 13.58
C ASN A 102 -7.31 -6.10 12.75
N ILE A 103 -6.18 -6.71 12.35
CA ILE A 103 -6.16 -7.97 11.60
C ILE A 103 -6.69 -9.10 12.50
N VAL A 104 -7.82 -9.70 12.14
CA VAL A 104 -8.43 -10.84 12.84
C VAL A 104 -7.92 -12.20 12.34
N GLY A 105 -7.16 -12.19 11.25
CA GLY A 105 -6.32 -13.29 10.78
C GLY A 105 -6.05 -13.24 9.28
N THR A 106 -5.39 -14.28 8.76
CA THR A 106 -4.93 -14.35 7.37
C THR A 106 -5.42 -15.64 6.69
N CYS A 107 -5.79 -15.54 5.42
CA CYS A 107 -6.16 -16.66 4.56
C CYS A 107 -5.13 -16.82 3.43
N LYS A 108 -4.60 -18.03 3.19
CA LYS A 108 -3.81 -18.34 1.97
C LYS A 108 -4.76 -18.88 0.89
N ALA A 109 -4.98 -18.11 -0.17
CA ALA A 109 -5.90 -18.45 -1.26
C ALA A 109 -5.28 -18.09 -2.62
N MET A 110 -5.29 -19.03 -3.58
CA MET A 110 -4.71 -18.86 -4.93
C MET A 110 -3.27 -18.29 -4.94
N GLY A 111 -2.44 -18.72 -3.98
CA GLY A 111 -1.07 -18.22 -3.81
C GLY A 111 -0.94 -16.86 -3.12
N MET A 112 -2.04 -16.16 -2.84
CA MET A 112 -2.06 -14.87 -2.13
C MET A 112 -2.30 -15.04 -0.64
N LEU A 113 -1.90 -14.05 0.16
CA LEU A 113 -2.19 -13.97 1.60
C LEU A 113 -3.18 -12.83 1.85
N VAL A 114 -4.44 -13.14 2.13
CA VAL A 114 -5.51 -12.17 2.38
C VAL A 114 -5.63 -11.93 3.88
N ASN A 115 -5.32 -10.71 4.33
CA ASN A 115 -5.55 -10.27 5.70
C ASN A 115 -6.98 -9.74 5.83
N TYR A 116 -7.69 -10.19 6.87
CA TYR A 116 -9.06 -9.77 7.20
C TYR A 116 -9.04 -8.81 8.39
N GLN A 117 -9.76 -7.70 8.29
CA GLN A 117 -9.76 -6.63 9.30
C GLN A 117 -11.10 -6.53 10.05
N GLY A 118 -11.01 -6.33 11.37
CA GLY A 118 -12.12 -5.81 12.18
C GLY A 118 -12.35 -4.31 11.93
N PRO A 119 -13.55 -3.77 12.23
CA PRO A 119 -14.68 -4.45 12.86
C PRO A 119 -15.60 -5.20 11.87
N LYS A 120 -15.35 -5.12 10.55
CA LYS A 120 -16.18 -5.79 9.54
C LYS A 120 -16.12 -7.32 9.68
N TYR A 121 -14.95 -7.85 10.01
CA TYR A 121 -14.75 -9.27 10.27
C TYR A 121 -14.46 -9.55 11.74
N THR A 122 -15.06 -10.62 12.23
CA THR A 122 -14.57 -11.42 13.37
C THR A 122 -13.69 -12.57 12.84
N LYS A 123 -12.97 -13.27 13.72
CA LYS A 123 -12.18 -14.45 13.33
C LYS A 123 -13.04 -15.55 12.71
N GLU A 124 -14.24 -15.80 13.25
CA GLU A 124 -15.17 -16.84 12.80
C GLU A 124 -15.74 -16.50 11.41
N THR A 125 -16.14 -15.24 11.20
CA THR A 125 -16.66 -14.78 9.90
C THR A 125 -15.57 -14.74 8.83
N ALA A 126 -14.33 -14.35 9.18
CA ALA A 126 -13.17 -14.40 8.29
C ALA A 126 -12.78 -15.84 7.92
N GLN A 127 -12.80 -16.77 8.88
CA GLN A 127 -12.60 -18.20 8.62
C GLN A 127 -13.65 -18.76 7.66
N ALA A 128 -14.93 -18.45 7.89
CA ALA A 128 -16.02 -18.88 7.02
C ALA A 128 -15.90 -18.32 5.60
N ASP A 129 -15.46 -17.07 5.44
CA ASP A 129 -15.27 -16.46 4.13
C ASP A 129 -14.05 -17.03 3.38
N CYS A 130 -12.93 -17.17 4.09
CA CYS A 130 -11.73 -17.86 3.60
C CYS A 130 -12.06 -19.26 3.06
N ALA A 131 -12.87 -20.04 3.78
CA ALA A 131 -13.28 -21.38 3.38
C ALA A 131 -14.16 -21.38 2.11
N LYS A 132 -15.05 -20.40 1.90
CA LYS A 132 -15.83 -20.27 0.65
C LYS A 132 -14.92 -20.05 -0.57
N GLY A 133 -13.85 -19.29 -0.39
CA GLY A 133 -12.82 -19.06 -1.42
C GLY A 133 -11.88 -20.26 -1.65
N MET A 134 -12.15 -21.43 -1.05
CA MET A 134 -11.24 -22.59 -1.00
C MET A 134 -9.85 -22.26 -0.43
N GLY A 135 -9.77 -21.21 0.40
CA GLY A 135 -8.55 -20.78 1.04
C GLY A 135 -8.23 -21.57 2.31
N LYS A 136 -6.94 -21.62 2.65
CA LYS A 136 -6.45 -22.17 3.91
C LYS A 136 -6.37 -21.06 4.96
N TRP A 137 -7.12 -21.17 6.04
CA TRP A 137 -6.96 -20.26 7.18
C TRP A 137 -5.60 -20.45 7.85
N LEU A 138 -5.01 -19.32 8.27
CA LEU A 138 -3.76 -19.24 9.00
C LEU A 138 -4.04 -18.50 10.33
N ASP A 139 -4.08 -19.25 11.44
CA ASP A 139 -4.45 -18.78 12.78
C ASP A 139 -3.26 -18.25 13.59
#